data_AF-A0A9E5BXD8-F1
#
_entry.id   AF-A0A9E5BXD8-F1
#
_cell.length_a   1.000
_cell.length_b   1.000
_cell.length_c   1.000
_cell.angle_alpha   90.00
_cell.angle_beta   90.00
_cell.angle_gamma   90.00
#
_symmetry.space_group_name_H-M   'P 1'
#
loop_
_entity.id
_entity.type
_entity.pdbx_description
1 polymer ?
#
loop_
_entity_poly.entity_id
_entity_poly.type
_entity_poly.pdbx_seq_one_letter_code
_entity_poly.pdbx_strand_id
1 'polypeptide(L)'
;MEDFKDRDSVSVAIVRDVKQERVDEFEGWLQEVRAAPSAVDGYAGMDVIRPRLSRGKTPRYTVILRFDSHDKYALWHNSPE
;
A
#
# COMPACT_ATOMS: atom_id res chain seq x y z
N MET A 1 -8.03 8.91 -32.32
CA MET A 1 -8.93 8.47 -31.24
C MET A 1 -8.10 7.50 -30.44
N GLU A 2 -7.41 7.99 -29.41
CA GLU A 2 -6.49 7.15 -28.63
C GLU A 2 -7.28 6.10 -27.86
N ASP A 3 -6.79 4.86 -27.87
CA ASP A 3 -7.34 3.73 -27.15
C ASP A 3 -7.34 4.00 -25.64
N PHE A 4 -8.48 4.44 -25.11
CA PHE A 4 -8.74 4.55 -23.66
C PHE A 4 -8.99 3.18 -23.00
N LYS A 5 -8.77 2.07 -23.73
CA LYS A 5 -9.27 0.74 -23.36
C LYS A 5 -8.26 -0.14 -22.59
N ASP A 6 -7.02 0.30 -22.43
CA ASP A 6 -5.95 -0.47 -21.74
C ASP A 6 -5.49 0.13 -20.38
N ARG A 7 -6.26 1.05 -19.79
CA ARG A 7 -5.88 1.73 -18.52
C ARG A 7 -6.84 1.42 -17.37
N ASP A 8 -7.02 0.14 -17.03
CA ASP A 8 -7.71 -0.25 -15.81
C ASP A 8 -6.76 -0.09 -14.62
N SER A 9 -6.56 1.16 -14.19
CA SER A 9 -5.80 1.47 -12.98
C SER A 9 -6.42 0.74 -11.79
N VAL A 10 -5.60 0.09 -10.97
CA VAL A 10 -6.04 -0.69 -9.82
C VAL A 10 -5.63 0.00 -8.53
N SER A 11 -6.54 0.01 -7.55
CA SER A 11 -6.23 0.40 -6.18
C SER A 11 -6.45 -0.79 -5.24
N VAL A 12 -5.47 -1.08 -4.40
CA VAL A 12 -5.51 -2.21 -3.45
C VAL A 12 -5.44 -1.68 -2.03
N ALA A 13 -6.44 -2.05 -1.23
CA ALA A 13 -6.49 -1.71 0.19
C ALA A 13 -6.00 -2.89 1.04
N ILE A 14 -4.88 -2.69 1.72
CA ILE A 14 -4.28 -3.64 2.65
C ILE A 14 -4.59 -3.17 4.06
N VAL A 15 -5.40 -3.95 4.80
CA VAL A 15 -5.74 -3.66 6.19
C VAL A 15 -4.82 -4.45 7.12
N ARG A 16 -4.33 -3.78 8.17
CA ARG A 16 -3.46 -4.38 9.19
C ARG A 16 -3.89 -3.93 10.58
N ASP A 17 -4.18 -4.90 11.43
CA ASP A 17 -4.31 -4.68 12.87
C ASP A 17 -2.93 -4.82 13.51
N VAL A 18 -2.46 -3.77 14.17
CA VAL A 18 -1.12 -3.66 14.75
C VAL A 18 -1.23 -3.66 16.26
N LYS A 19 -0.36 -4.41 16.95
CA LYS A 19 -0.30 -4.38 18.41
C LYS A 19 0.13 -3.00 18.89
N GLN A 20 -0.44 -2.52 20.00
CA GLN A 20 -0.23 -1.15 20.45
C GLN A 20 1.25 -0.85 20.74
N GLU A 21 1.98 -1.81 21.29
CA GLU A 21 3.41 -1.75 21.59
C GLU A 21 4.32 -1.83 20.35
N ARG A 22 3.76 -2.13 19.16
CA ARG A 22 4.50 -2.23 17.88
C ARG A 22 4.15 -1.13 16.89
N VAL A 23 3.38 -0.12 17.31
CA VAL A 23 2.99 0.99 16.44
C VAL A 23 4.22 1.73 15.89
N ASP A 24 5.19 2.05 16.75
CA ASP A 24 6.39 2.79 16.34
C ASP A 24 7.26 1.98 15.36
N GLU A 25 7.43 0.68 15.63
CA GLU A 25 8.14 -0.25 14.74
C GLU A 25 7.45 -0.33 13.36
N PHE A 26 6.11 -0.43 13.36
CA PHE A 26 5.33 -0.51 12.13
C PHE A 26 5.37 0.79 11.33
N GLU A 27 5.32 1.96 11.98
CA GLU A 27 5.46 3.26 11.33
C GLU A 27 6.88 3.46 10.75
N GLY A 28 7.92 2.96 11.43
CA GLY A 28 9.29 2.94 10.90
C GLY A 28 9.38 2.12 9.61
N TRP A 29 8.90 0.88 9.65
CA TRP A 29 8.80 0.02 8.47
C TRP A 29 7.98 0.66 7.33
N LEU A 30 6.86 1.34 7.64
CA LEU A 30 6.07 2.05 6.64
C LEU A 30 6.86 3.17 5.94
N GLN A 31 7.79 3.85 6.62
CA GLN A 31 8.62 4.88 6.00
C GLN A 31 9.59 4.26 5.00
N GLU A 32 10.19 3.12 5.33
CA GLU A 32 11.10 2.38 4.45
C GLU A 32 10.36 1.85 3.20
N VAL A 33 9.20 1.21 3.41
CA VAL A 33 8.37 0.66 2.32
C VAL A 33 7.69 1.76 1.50
N ARG A 34 7.58 3.00 1.98
CA ARG A 34 7.15 4.13 1.15
C ARG A 34 8.19 4.55 0.12
N ALA A 35 9.47 4.36 0.42
CA ALA A 35 10.56 4.74 -0.48
C ALA A 35 10.85 3.68 -1.57
N ALA A 36 10.64 2.41 -1.23
CA ALA A 36 10.96 1.26 -2.09
C ALA A 36 10.20 1.15 -3.45
N PRO A 37 8.89 1.45 -3.58
CA PRO A 37 8.10 1.09 -4.76
C PRO A 37 8.31 2.01 -5.97
N SER A 38 9.05 3.11 -5.82
CA SER A 38 9.27 4.07 -6.91
C SER A 38 9.99 3.48 -8.14
N ALA A 39 10.64 2.33 -7.98
CA ALA A 39 11.34 1.62 -9.06
C ALA A 39 10.46 0.56 -9.77
N VAL A 40 9.24 0.29 -9.28
CA VAL A 40 8.36 -0.74 -9.87
C VAL A 40 7.58 -0.12 -11.03
N ASP A 41 7.67 -0.75 -12.21
CA ASP A 41 6.88 -0.32 -13.37
C ASP A 41 5.37 -0.33 -13.05
N GLY A 42 4.70 0.76 -13.39
CA GLY A 42 3.28 0.95 -13.16
C GLY A 42 2.87 1.34 -11.75
N TYR A 43 3.80 1.47 -10.78
CA TYR A 43 3.48 2.01 -9.47
C TYR A 43 3.05 3.48 -9.59
N ALA A 44 1.84 3.78 -9.12
CA ALA A 44 1.22 5.10 -9.20
C ALA A 44 1.15 5.81 -7.84
N GLY A 45 1.43 5.12 -6.73
CA GLY A 45 1.54 5.73 -5.41
C GLY A 45 1.03 4.87 -4.26
N MET A 46 1.31 5.33 -3.05
CA MET A 46 0.87 4.70 -1.80
C MET A 46 0.36 5.73 -0.79
N ASP A 47 -0.86 5.53 -0.31
CA ASP A 47 -1.41 6.27 0.82
C ASP A 47 -1.53 5.37 2.06
N VAL A 48 -1.45 5.96 3.24
CA VAL A 48 -1.68 5.25 4.50
C VAL A 48 -2.69 6.02 5.34
N ILE A 49 -3.82 5.38 5.62
CA ILE A 49 -4.80 5.84 6.59
C ILE A 49 -4.35 5.29 7.96
N ARG A 50 -3.92 6.21 8.82
CA ARG A 50 -3.44 5.89 10.16
C ARG A 50 -4.60 5.78 11.14
N PRO A 51 -4.54 4.86 12.12
CA PRO A 51 -5.54 4.75 13.16
C PRO A 51 -5.53 5.98 14.08
N ARG A 52 -6.69 6.26 14.67
CA ARG A 52 -6.74 7.09 15.88
C ARG A 52 -6.36 6.24 17.08
N LEU A 53 -5.16 6.45 17.60
CA LEU A 53 -4.67 5.74 18.78
C LEU A 53 -5.54 6.09 19.99
N SER A 54 -6.17 5.09 20.59
CA SER A 54 -7.02 5.25 21.77
C SER A 54 -6.89 4.03 22.66
N ARG A 55 -6.97 4.25 23.98
CA ARG A 55 -6.77 3.20 24.97
C ARG A 55 -7.79 2.08 24.79
N GLY A 56 -7.31 0.84 24.74
CA GLY A 56 -8.17 -0.36 24.63
C GLY A 56 -8.73 -0.63 23.23
N LYS A 57 -8.30 0.11 22.19
CA LYS A 57 -8.62 -0.22 20.79
C LYS A 57 -7.35 -0.65 20.07
N THR A 58 -7.45 -1.74 19.31
CA THR A 58 -6.37 -2.19 18.42
C THR A 58 -6.17 -1.16 17.30
N PRO A 59 -4.97 -0.59 17.15
CA PRO A 59 -4.63 0.26 16.01
C PRO A 59 -4.82 -0.47 14.68
N ARG A 60 -5.74 0.02 13.84
CA ARG A 60 -6.00 -0.50 12.49
C ARG A 60 -5.51 0.47 11.42
N TYR A 61 -4.55 0.01 10.63
CA TYR A 61 -4.01 0.72 9.47
C TYR A 61 -4.70 0.28 8.18
N THR A 62 -4.84 1.19 7.23
CA THR A 62 -5.17 0.86 5.84
C THR A 62 -4.11 1.46 4.93
N VAL A 63 -3.41 0.61 4.19
CA VAL A 63 -2.45 1.01 3.16
C VAL A 63 -3.14 0.88 1.81
N ILE A 64 -3.15 1.96 1.03
CA ILE A 64 -3.74 2.00 -0.32
C ILE A 64 -2.59 2.06 -1.31
N LEU A 65 -2.42 1.01 -2.11
CA LEU A 65 -1.47 0.96 -3.23
C LEU A 65 -2.20 1.22 -4.54
N ARG A 66 -1.58 1.95 -5.46
CA ARG A 66 -2.13 2.22 -6.79
C ARG A 66 -1.18 1.79 -7.89
N PHE A 67 -1.75 1.17 -8.92
CA PHE A 67 -1.06 0.78 -10.14
C PHE A 67 -1.82 1.29 -11.36
N ASP A 68 -1.10 1.59 -12.43
CA ASP A 68 -1.70 2.00 -13.71
C ASP A 68 -2.36 0.83 -14.48
N SER A 69 -2.07 -0.42 -14.08
CA SER A 69 -2.59 -1.65 -14.66
C SER A 69 -2.69 -2.78 -13.64
N HIS A 70 -3.72 -3.61 -13.77
CA HIS A 70 -3.89 -4.84 -13.00
C HIS A 70 -2.71 -5.82 -13.17
N ASP A 71 -2.19 -5.97 -14.38
CA ASP A 71 -1.13 -6.95 -14.66
C ASP A 71 0.17 -6.58 -13.96
N LYS A 72 0.51 -5.29 -13.94
CA LYS A 72 1.68 -4.78 -13.22
C LYS A 72 1.53 -4.93 -11.71
N TYR A 73 0.32 -4.70 -11.18
CA TYR A 73 0.02 -5.04 -9.78
C TYR A 73 0.23 -6.53 -9.51
N ALA A 74 -0.31 -7.41 -10.36
CA ALA A 74 -0.21 -8.85 -10.18
C ALA A 74 1.25 -9.34 -10.23
N LEU A 75 2.08 -8.78 -11.10
CA LEU A 75 3.52 -9.07 -11.16
C LEU A 75 4.22 -8.67 -9.86
N TRP A 76 3.99 -7.46 -9.36
CA TRP A 76 4.55 -7.01 -8.09
C TRP A 76 4.05 -7.84 -6.90
N HIS A 77 2.76 -8.16 -6.86
CA HIS A 77 2.19 -8.93 -5.75
C HIS A 77 2.75 -10.35 -5.65
N ASN A 78 3.17 -10.93 -6.77
CA ASN A 78 3.73 -12.28 -6.85
C ASN A 78 5.27 -12.30 -6.92
N SER A 79 5.95 -11.15 -6.85
CA SER A 79 7.41 -11.13 -6.87
C SER A 79 7.97 -11.69 -5.55
N PRO A 80 9.04 -12.50 -5.58
CA PRO A 80 9.80 -12.82 -4.39
C PRO A 80 10.33 -11.53 -3.74
N GLU A 81 10.32 -11.49 -2.40
CA GLU A 81 10.88 -10.38 -1.61
C GLU A 81 12.39 -10.17 -1.84
#